data_AF-A0A661P6P4-F1
#
_entry.id   AF-A0A661P6P4-F1
#
_cell.length_a   1.000
_cell.length_b   1.000
_cell.length_c   1.000
_cell.angle_alpha   90.00
_cell.angle_beta   90.00
_cell.angle_gamma   90.00
#
_symmetry.space_group_name_H-M   'P 1'
#
loop_
_entity.id
_entity.type
_entity.pdbx_description
1 polymer ?
#
loop_
_entity_poly.entity_id
_entity_poly.type
_entity_poly.pdbx_seq_one_letter_code
_entity_poly.pdbx_strand_id
1 'polypeptide(L)'
;MEETWSFISENILPHWPFLVVTLVFTVIGKFTGGKVFTRHRAYRKLSGPWYKPWSNQWFWWWGRETLSLHPIATGILLGFVWQNPEMYAEAWPLAASVGYFSGAGVLSLFAWSFIRSYAKKKGIDITLPGGSDRPGESPPDLIPNSMPDDYDK
;
A
#
# COMPACT_ATOMS: atom_id res chain seq x y z
N MET A 1 -11.14 -28.38 20.02
CA MET A 1 -11.53 -27.85 18.69
C MET A 1 -12.83 -27.06 18.77
N GLU A 2 -13.84 -27.55 19.47
CA GLU A 2 -15.13 -26.84 19.67
C GLU A 2 -14.95 -25.47 20.33
N GLU A 3 -14.15 -25.37 21.41
CA GLU A 3 -13.87 -24.09 22.09
C GLU A 3 -13.19 -23.05 21.18
N THR A 4 -12.21 -23.48 20.37
CA THR A 4 -11.54 -22.60 19.40
C THR A 4 -12.50 -22.12 18.31
N TRP A 5 -13.39 -23.00 17.86
CA TRP A 5 -14.37 -22.67 16.84
C TRP A 5 -15.40 -21.67 17.36
N SER A 6 -15.94 -21.89 18.56
CA SER A 6 -16.87 -20.96 19.23
C SER A 6 -16.23 -19.57 19.38
N PHE A 7 -14.98 -19.51 19.83
CA PHE A 7 -14.25 -18.25 19.95
C PHE A 7 -14.14 -17.50 18.61
N ILE A 8 -13.78 -18.22 17.53
CA ILE A 8 -13.65 -17.63 16.19
C ILE A 8 -15.03 -17.16 15.68
N SER A 9 -16.07 -17.97 15.84
CA SER A 9 -17.40 -17.62 15.35
C SER A 9 -18.02 -16.44 16.08
N GLU A 10 -17.71 -16.28 17.37
CA GLU A 10 -18.27 -15.21 18.19
C GLU A 10 -17.48 -13.89 18.06
N ASN A 11 -16.15 -13.97 17.87
CA ASN A 11 -15.29 -12.78 17.96
C ASN A 11 -14.66 -12.35 16.62
N ILE A 12 -14.54 -13.24 15.64
CA ILE A 12 -13.83 -12.96 14.38
C ILE A 12 -14.79 -12.91 13.20
N LEU A 13 -15.71 -13.87 13.10
CA LEU A 13 -16.67 -13.91 12.00
C LEU A 13 -17.55 -12.66 11.88
N PRO A 14 -18.04 -12.02 12.96
CA PRO A 14 -18.83 -10.80 12.82
C PRO A 14 -18.06 -9.67 12.13
N HIS A 15 -16.74 -9.64 12.33
CA HIS A 15 -15.82 -8.64 11.77
C HIS A 15 -15.22 -9.04 10.41
N TRP A 16 -15.83 -10.00 9.70
CA TRP A 16 -15.38 -10.41 8.37
C TRP A 16 -15.30 -9.24 7.36
N PRO A 17 -16.19 -8.22 7.35
CA PRO A 17 -16.09 -7.14 6.37
C PRO A 17 -14.81 -6.34 6.55
N PHE A 18 -14.42 -6.05 7.80
CA PHE A 18 -13.16 -5.40 8.12
C PHE A 18 -11.98 -6.19 7.58
N LEU A 19 -11.92 -7.48 7.88
CA LEU A 19 -10.82 -8.37 7.49
C LEU A 19 -10.68 -8.46 5.97
N VAL A 20 -11.80 -8.62 5.26
CA VAL A 20 -11.83 -8.67 3.80
C VAL A 20 -11.35 -7.35 3.21
N VAL A 21 -11.86 -6.21 3.69
CA VAL A 21 -11.43 -4.90 3.16
C VAL A 21 -9.96 -4.63 3.45
N THR A 22 -9.47 -4.93 4.65
CA THR A 22 -8.04 -4.82 4.97
C THR A 22 -7.20 -5.67 4.02
N LEU A 23 -7.57 -6.93 3.78
CA LEU A 23 -6.84 -7.81 2.88
C LEU A 23 -6.85 -7.28 1.44
N VAL A 24 -8.00 -6.84 0.94
CA VAL A 24 -8.16 -6.28 -0.41
C VAL A 24 -7.28 -5.04 -0.57
N PHE A 25 -7.32 -4.11 0.39
CA PHE A 25 -6.46 -2.92 0.37
C PHE A 25 -4.98 -3.27 0.40
N THR A 26 -4.58 -4.28 1.17
CA THR A 26 -3.20 -4.76 1.20
C THR A 26 -2.75 -5.27 -0.18
N VAL A 27 -3.56 -6.12 -0.83
CA VAL A 27 -3.23 -6.70 -2.14
C VAL A 27 -3.19 -5.61 -3.21
N ILE A 28 -4.23 -4.76 -3.27
CA ILE A 28 -4.32 -3.67 -4.24
C ILE A 28 -3.18 -2.68 -4.03
N GLY A 29 -2.91 -2.26 -2.79
CA GLY A 29 -1.84 -1.30 -2.47
C GLY A 29 -0.47 -1.79 -2.90
N LYS A 30 -0.18 -3.09 -2.75
CA LYS A 30 1.08 -3.67 -3.25
C LYS A 30 1.11 -3.75 -4.77
N PHE A 31 0.02 -4.14 -5.40
CA PHE A 31 -0.07 -4.17 -6.86
C PHE A 31 0.11 -2.78 -7.47
N THR A 32 -0.60 -1.77 -6.96
CA THR A 32 -0.52 -0.40 -7.47
C THR A 32 0.85 0.20 -7.26
N GLY A 33 1.50 -0.02 -6.11
CA GLY A 33 2.87 0.44 -5.86
C GLY A 33 3.92 -0.22 -6.75
N GLY A 34 3.73 -1.50 -7.11
CA GLY A 34 4.67 -2.28 -7.92
C GLY A 34 4.46 -2.17 -9.44
N LYS A 35 3.24 -1.93 -9.90
CA LYS A 35 2.87 -1.96 -11.34
C LYS A 35 2.32 -0.66 -11.89
N VAL A 36 1.63 0.14 -11.08
CA VAL A 36 0.96 1.36 -11.53
C VAL A 36 1.83 2.58 -11.27
N PHE A 37 2.08 2.89 -10.00
CA PHE A 37 2.82 4.06 -9.53
C PHE A 37 4.30 3.75 -9.27
N THR A 38 4.97 3.23 -10.30
CA THR A 38 6.37 2.83 -10.22
C THR A 38 7.32 4.03 -10.16
N ARG A 39 8.50 3.85 -9.55
CA ARG A 39 9.53 4.90 -9.46
C ARG A 39 9.95 5.37 -10.86
N HIS A 40 10.07 4.43 -11.79
CA HIS A 40 10.40 4.75 -13.18
C HIS A 40 9.39 5.72 -13.80
N ARG A 41 8.08 5.52 -13.60
CA ARG A 41 7.05 6.43 -14.14
C ARG A 41 7.02 7.79 -13.44
N ALA A 42 7.28 7.83 -12.13
CA ALA A 42 7.27 9.06 -11.34
C ALA A 42 8.47 9.99 -11.63
N TYR A 43 9.65 9.44 -11.87
CA TYR A 43 10.89 10.23 -11.99
C TYR A 43 11.50 10.26 -13.40
N ARG A 44 10.86 9.64 -14.39
CA ARG A 44 11.32 9.76 -15.79
C ARG A 44 11.08 11.18 -16.29
N LYS A 45 12.17 11.91 -16.57
CA LYS A 45 12.11 13.18 -17.31
C LYS A 45 11.57 12.89 -18.71
N LEU A 46 10.34 13.34 -18.98
CA LEU A 46 9.76 13.29 -20.30
C LEU A 46 10.22 14.52 -21.08
N SER A 47 11.25 14.35 -21.91
CA SER A 47 11.72 15.37 -22.85
C SER A 47 11.32 14.96 -24.28
N GLY A 48 10.45 15.72 -24.93
CA GLY A 48 10.11 15.52 -26.34
C GLY A 48 8.93 16.35 -26.83
N PRO A 49 8.83 16.60 -28.15
CA PRO A 49 7.79 17.46 -28.75
C PRO A 49 6.37 16.87 -28.73
N TRP A 50 6.22 15.58 -28.39
CA TRP A 50 4.92 14.88 -28.32
C TRP A 50 4.43 14.70 -26.87
N TYR A 51 4.63 15.71 -26.02
CA TYR A 51 4.24 15.66 -24.62
C TYR A 51 2.70 15.60 -24.51
N LYS A 52 2.19 14.46 -24.03
CA LYS A 52 0.75 14.26 -23.80
C LYS A 52 0.38 14.77 -22.39
N PRO A 53 -0.74 15.47 -22.18
CA PRO A 53 -1.10 16.03 -20.87
C PRO A 53 -1.31 14.96 -19.77
N TRP A 54 -1.73 13.74 -20.12
CA TRP A 54 -1.81 12.58 -19.21
C TRP A 54 -0.42 11.98 -18.86
N SER A 55 0.65 12.48 -19.47
CA SER A 55 2.04 12.18 -19.10
C SER A 55 2.58 13.11 -18.01
N ASN A 56 1.69 13.87 -17.35
CA ASN A 56 2.05 14.78 -16.28
C ASN A 56 2.86 14.06 -15.20
N GLN A 57 4.17 14.31 -15.20
CA GLN A 57 5.11 13.75 -14.24
C GLN A 57 4.65 14.01 -12.80
N TRP A 58 3.99 15.16 -12.58
CA TRP A 58 3.38 15.53 -11.31
C TRP A 58 2.31 14.53 -10.83
N PHE A 59 1.44 14.05 -11.72
CA PHE A 59 0.41 13.07 -11.36
C PHE A 59 1.04 11.74 -10.93
N TRP A 60 2.03 11.25 -11.67
CA TRP A 60 2.72 10.00 -11.36
C TRP A 60 3.56 10.11 -10.08
N TRP A 61 4.21 11.25 -9.87
CA TRP A 61 4.93 11.55 -8.64
C TRP A 61 3.98 11.62 -7.44
N TRP A 62 2.91 12.41 -7.54
CA TRP A 62 1.93 12.57 -6.47
C TRP A 62 1.25 11.25 -6.10
N GLY A 63 0.84 10.46 -7.10
CA GLY A 63 0.21 9.16 -6.86
C GLY A 63 1.16 8.14 -6.23
N ARG A 64 2.47 8.25 -6.50
CA ARG A 64 3.49 7.43 -5.83
C ARG A 64 3.74 7.89 -4.39
N GLU A 65 3.86 9.19 -4.18
CA GLU A 65 4.19 9.77 -2.87
C GLU A 65 3.05 9.60 -1.87
N THR A 66 1.81 9.71 -2.33
CA THR A 66 0.60 9.58 -1.50
C THR A 66 0.05 8.16 -1.46
N LEU A 67 0.75 7.16 -2.00
CA LEU A 67 0.24 5.79 -2.15
C LEU A 67 -0.13 5.13 -0.82
N SER A 68 0.55 5.49 0.27
CA SER A 68 0.25 5.03 1.63
C SER A 68 -1.05 5.62 2.20
N LEU A 69 -1.49 6.78 1.69
CA LEU A 69 -2.73 7.45 2.13
C LEU A 69 -3.96 6.92 1.39
N HIS A 70 -3.78 6.31 0.21
CA HIS A 70 -4.88 5.82 -0.61
C HIS A 70 -5.78 4.83 0.14
N PRO A 71 -5.27 3.78 0.83
CA PRO A 71 -6.12 2.86 1.59
C PRO A 71 -6.97 3.55 2.67
N ILE A 72 -6.43 4.59 3.30
CA ILE A 72 -7.15 5.36 4.34
C ILE A 72 -8.26 6.18 3.67
N ALA A 73 -7.95 6.91 2.59
CA ALA A 73 -8.92 7.71 1.86
C ALA A 73 -10.02 6.85 1.23
N THR A 74 -9.68 5.70 0.64
CA THR A 74 -10.66 4.74 0.12
C THR A 74 -11.50 4.13 1.23
N GLY A 75 -10.91 3.87 2.41
CA GLY A 75 -11.65 3.45 3.59
C GLY A 75 -12.67 4.48 4.06
N ILE A 76 -12.29 5.76 4.10
CA ILE A 76 -13.20 6.86 4.42
C ILE A 76 -14.38 6.89 3.43
N LEU A 77 -14.09 6.87 2.12
CA LEU A 77 -15.12 6.86 1.08
C LEU A 77 -16.03 5.63 1.19
N LEU A 78 -15.46 4.47 1.47
CA LEU A 78 -16.23 3.24 1.65
C LEU A 78 -17.16 3.34 2.86
N GLY A 79 -16.74 3.96 3.96
CA GLY A 79 -17.60 4.16 5.14
C GLY A 79 -18.77 5.11 4.90
N PHE A 80 -18.67 6.04 3.95
CA PHE A 80 -19.82 6.84 3.51
C PHE A 80 -20.85 6.02 2.73
N VAL A 81 -20.38 5.08 1.90
CA VAL A 81 -21.23 4.28 1.00
C VAL A 81 -21.82 3.06 1.72
N TRP A 82 -21.03 2.40 2.56
CA TRP A 82 -21.42 1.18 3.25
C TRP A 82 -21.61 1.45 4.74
N GLN A 83 -22.79 1.91 5.11
CA GLN A 83 -23.16 2.09 6.51
C GLN A 83 -23.64 0.75 7.09
N ASN A 84 -23.20 0.43 8.30
CA ASN A 84 -23.51 -0.81 9.02
C ASN A 84 -23.11 -2.11 8.28
N PRO A 85 -21.80 -2.35 8.06
CA PRO A 85 -21.34 -3.54 7.32
C PRO A 85 -21.55 -4.87 8.06
N GLU A 86 -21.73 -4.81 9.37
CA GLU A 86 -21.86 -5.99 10.25
C GLU A 86 -23.33 -6.32 10.56
N MET A 87 -24.28 -5.62 9.93
CA MET A 87 -25.72 -5.82 10.08
C MET A 87 -26.20 -5.79 11.53
N TYR A 88 -25.66 -4.90 12.36
CA TYR A 88 -26.18 -4.70 13.71
C TYR A 88 -27.62 -4.19 13.65
N ALA A 89 -28.43 -4.58 14.63
CA ALA A 89 -29.85 -4.22 14.70
C ALA A 89 -30.08 -2.71 14.90
N GLU A 90 -29.10 -1.99 15.45
CA GLU A 90 -29.17 -0.55 15.69
C GLU A 90 -28.50 0.26 14.58
N ALA A 91 -29.02 1.48 14.35
CA ALA A 91 -28.49 2.39 13.35
C ALA A 91 -27.05 2.80 13.70
N TRP A 92 -26.08 2.20 13.02
CA TRP A 92 -24.66 2.50 13.17
C TRP A 92 -24.33 3.93 12.69
N PRO A 93 -23.79 4.82 13.55
CA PRO A 93 -23.49 6.20 13.16
C PRO A 93 -22.50 6.27 11.98
N LEU A 94 -22.70 7.23 11.08
CA LEU A 94 -21.82 7.43 9.92
C LEU A 94 -20.34 7.58 10.30
N ALA A 95 -20.06 8.34 11.37
CA ALA A 95 -18.71 8.54 11.88
C ALA A 95 -18.05 7.22 12.31
N ALA A 96 -18.82 6.29 12.89
CA ALA A 96 -18.32 4.99 13.26
C ALA A 96 -18.02 4.13 12.03
N SER A 97 -18.83 4.22 10.95
CA SER A 97 -18.56 3.49 9.69
C SER A 97 -17.29 4.00 9.00
N VAL A 98 -17.15 5.32 8.91
CA VAL A 98 -15.94 5.97 8.40
C VAL A 98 -14.71 5.59 9.23
N GLY A 99 -14.82 5.60 10.56
CA GLY A 99 -13.77 5.16 11.48
C GLY A 99 -13.38 3.70 11.26
N TYR A 100 -14.37 2.81 11.13
CA TYR A 100 -14.18 1.38 10.91
C TYR A 100 -13.38 1.11 9.63
N PHE A 101 -13.82 1.65 8.49
CA PHE A 101 -13.15 1.39 7.22
C PHE A 101 -11.85 2.18 7.03
N SER A 102 -11.72 3.38 7.61
CA SER A 102 -10.43 4.09 7.63
C SER A 102 -9.39 3.34 8.48
N GLY A 103 -9.82 2.77 9.61
CA GLY A 103 -9.01 1.86 10.43
C GLY A 103 -8.56 0.62 9.67
N ALA A 104 -9.45 0.01 8.89
CA ALA A 104 -9.11 -1.10 7.99
C ALA A 104 -8.04 -0.69 6.97
N GLY A 105 -8.14 0.53 6.43
CA GLY A 105 -7.15 1.18 5.58
C GLY A 105 -5.78 1.31 6.24
N VAL A 106 -5.73 1.84 7.46
CA VAL A 106 -4.48 1.96 8.23
C VAL A 106 -3.88 0.58 8.50
N LEU A 107 -4.68 -0.38 8.95
CA LEU A 107 -4.20 -1.73 9.25
C LEU A 107 -3.62 -2.43 8.01
N SER A 108 -4.21 -2.17 6.84
CA SER A 108 -3.76 -2.76 5.57
C SER A 108 -2.30 -2.40 5.22
N LEU A 109 -1.80 -1.27 5.72
CA LEU A 109 -0.41 -0.82 5.52
C LEU A 109 0.58 -1.75 6.23
N PHE A 110 0.19 -2.31 7.37
CA PHE A 110 1.02 -3.20 8.19
C PHE A 110 0.79 -4.68 7.85
N ALA A 111 -0.41 -5.04 7.40
CA ALA A 111 -0.80 -6.42 7.13
C ALA A 111 0.16 -7.15 6.18
N TRP A 112 0.71 -6.47 5.17
CA TRP A 112 1.71 -7.09 4.29
C TRP A 112 2.98 -7.55 5.03
N SER A 113 3.47 -6.74 5.97
CA SER A 113 4.66 -7.07 6.75
C SER A 113 4.43 -8.32 7.60
N PHE A 114 3.23 -8.47 8.15
CA PHE A 114 2.82 -9.68 8.86
C PHE A 114 2.72 -10.89 7.92
N ILE A 115 2.03 -10.76 6.79
CA ILE A 115 1.88 -11.84 5.79
C ILE A 115 3.26 -12.33 5.33
N ARG A 116 4.16 -11.41 4.97
CA ARG A 116 5.52 -11.75 4.54
C ARG A 116 6.33 -12.42 5.66
N SER A 117 6.24 -11.90 6.89
CA SER A 117 6.95 -12.48 8.04
C SER A 117 6.45 -13.88 8.36
N TYR A 118 5.14 -14.11 8.28
CA TYR A 118 4.54 -15.42 8.49
C TYR A 118 4.91 -16.40 7.38
N ALA A 119 4.83 -15.99 6.12
CA ALA A 119 5.21 -16.81 4.97
C ALA A 119 6.69 -17.20 5.01
N LYS A 120 7.58 -16.26 5.35
CA LYS A 120 9.01 -16.53 5.53
C LYS A 120 9.26 -17.58 6.62
N LYS A 121 8.53 -17.55 7.74
CA LYS A 121 8.61 -18.60 8.79
C LYS A 121 8.17 -19.97 8.28
N LYS A 122 7.32 -20.03 7.26
CA LYS A 122 6.88 -21.26 6.59
C LYS A 122 7.76 -21.65 5.39
N GLY A 123 8.86 -20.94 5.13
CA GLY A 123 9.75 -21.20 3.99
C GLY A 123 9.17 -20.76 2.65
N ILE A 124 8.08 -19.99 2.63
CA ILE A 124 7.46 -19.48 1.41
C ILE A 124 7.99 -18.06 1.16
N ASP A 125 8.71 -17.88 0.05
CA ASP A 125 9.13 -16.55 -0.37
C ASP A 125 8.04 -15.87 -1.20
N ILE A 126 7.28 -14.99 -0.54
CA ILE A 126 6.26 -14.17 -1.21
C ILE A 126 6.96 -12.91 -1.71
N THR A 127 7.52 -13.01 -2.91
CA THR A 127 7.94 -11.86 -3.72
C THR A 127 6.83 -11.53 -4.71
N LEU A 128 6.15 -10.40 -4.50
CA LEU A 128 5.28 -9.87 -5.54
C LEU A 128 6.15 -9.37 -6.70
N PRO A 129 5.78 -9.64 -7.98
CA PRO A 129 6.55 -9.18 -9.11
C PRO A 129 6.60 -7.65 -9.15
N GLY A 130 7.78 -7.06 -8.95
CA GLY A 130 7.99 -5.62 -8.80
C GLY A 130 8.27 -5.16 -7.37
N GLY A 131 8.48 -6.09 -6.42
CA GLY A 131 9.17 -5.79 -5.18
C GLY A 131 10.52 -5.20 -5.52
N SER A 132 10.73 -3.92 -5.22
CA SER A 132 12.08 -3.39 -5.17
C SER A 132 12.79 -4.19 -4.09
N ASP A 133 13.79 -4.98 -4.49
CA ASP A 133 14.88 -5.25 -3.57
C ASP A 133 15.27 -3.91 -2.96
N ARG A 134 15.44 -3.87 -1.63
CA ARG A 134 16.28 -2.80 -1.07
C ARG A 134 17.53 -2.79 -1.95
N PRO A 135 18.01 -1.64 -2.43
CA PRO A 135 19.32 -1.62 -3.06
C PRO A 135 20.22 -2.41 -2.11
N GLY A 136 20.71 -3.56 -2.57
CA GLY A 136 21.79 -4.23 -1.87
C GLY A 136 22.83 -3.16 -1.62
N GLU A 137 23.45 -3.22 -0.44
CA GLU A 137 24.62 -2.42 -0.06
C GLU A 137 25.32 -1.93 -1.32
N SER A 138 25.30 -0.61 -1.53
CA SER A 138 26.01 0.02 -2.63
C SER A 138 27.35 -0.71 -2.77
N PRO A 139 27.73 -1.18 -3.98
CA PRO A 139 29.10 -1.62 -4.19
C PRO A 139 30.01 -0.53 -3.62
N PRO A 140 31.06 -0.88 -2.85
CA PRO A 140 31.90 0.11 -2.18
C PRO A 140 32.26 1.20 -3.20
N ASP A 141 32.00 2.45 -2.80
CA ASP A 141 32.01 3.62 -3.65
C ASP A 141 33.10 3.52 -4.72
N LEU A 142 32.70 3.23 -5.97
CA LEU A 142 33.48 3.64 -7.12
C LEU A 142 33.24 5.14 -7.23
N ILE A 143 33.86 5.90 -6.34
CA ILE A 143 34.10 7.33 -6.51
C ILE A 143 34.76 7.44 -7.89
N PRO A 144 34.13 8.08 -8.89
CA PRO A 144 34.86 8.47 -10.07
C PRO A 144 35.87 9.51 -9.60
N ASN A 145 37.13 9.11 -9.43
CA ASN A 145 38.26 10.02 -9.38
C ASN A 145 38.33 10.76 -10.72
N SER A 146 37.51 11.79 -10.88
CA SER A 146 37.63 12.81 -11.91
C SER A 146 36.61 13.93 -11.67
N MET A 147 36.78 14.70 -10.59
CA MET A 147 36.66 16.14 -10.79
C MET A 147 38.01 16.60 -11.39
N PRO A 148 38.03 17.28 -12.55
CA PRO A 148 39.23 17.93 -13.01
C PRO A 148 39.55 19.07 -12.03
N ASP A 149 40.74 19.01 -11.43
CA ASP A 149 41.36 20.16 -10.77
C ASP A 149 41.66 21.20 -11.85
N ASP A 150 40.70 22.06 -12.17
CA ASP A 150 40.93 23.25 -12.97
C ASP A 150 40.05 24.38 -12.45
N TYR A 151 40.50 24.97 -11.34
CA TYR A 151 40.17 26.34 -10.95
C TYR A 151 41.47 27.08 -10.63
N ASP A 152 42.29 27.30 -11.66
CA ASP A 152 43.23 28.41 -11.71
C ASP A 152 42.82 29.33 -12.86
N LYS A 153 42.23 30.48 -12.50
CA LYS A 153 42.34 31.79 -13.17
C LYS A 153 41.64 32.87 -12.35
#